data_AF-A0A6J5U293-F1
#
_entry.id   AF-A0A6J5U293-F1
#
_cell.length_a   1.000
_cell.length_b   1.000
_cell.length_c   1.000
_cell.angle_alpha   90.00
_cell.angle_beta   90.00
_cell.angle_gamma   90.00
#
_symmetry.space_group_name_H-M   'P 1'
#
loop_
_entity.id
_entity.type
_entity.pdbx_description
1 polymer ?
#
loop_
_entity_poly.entity_id
_entity_poly.type
_entity_poly.pdbx_seq_one_letter_code
_entity_poly.pdbx_strand_id
1 'polypeptide(L)'
;MADVENATWVAFETIFLEKYFSDTMKSMKVREFTNLYQGDMTVGQYQAKFEELMHFAPYMIPDESAKAKKFETRGRGESGTF
;
A
#
# COMPACT_ATOMS: atom_id res chain seq x y z
N MET A 1 5.60 10.33 25.16
CA MET A 1 5.04 10.87 23.90
C MET A 1 6.19 11.50 23.16
N ALA A 2 6.56 10.98 22.00
CA ALA A 2 7.65 11.57 21.20
C ALA A 2 7.21 12.96 20.72
N ASP A 3 8.11 13.94 20.83
CA ASP A 3 7.90 15.31 20.37
C ASP A 3 7.58 15.34 18.88
N VAL A 4 6.32 15.59 18.55
CA VAL A 4 5.84 15.79 17.17
C VAL A 4 6.44 17.08 16.57
N GLU A 5 6.97 17.98 17.40
CA GLU A 5 7.51 19.28 16.97
C GLU A 5 8.75 19.20 16.07
N ASN A 6 9.49 18.08 16.07
CA ASN A 6 10.69 17.90 15.24
C ASN A 6 10.69 16.60 14.40
N ALA A 7 9.52 15.98 14.25
CA ALA A 7 9.37 14.75 13.50
C ALA A 7 9.45 15.02 11.99
N THR A 8 10.17 14.18 11.25
CA THR A 8 10.10 14.17 9.79
C THR A 8 8.67 13.86 9.34
N TRP A 9 8.27 14.30 8.14
CA TRP A 9 6.94 14.01 7.60
C TRP A 9 6.60 12.51 7.64
N VAL A 10 7.60 11.64 7.43
CA VAL A 10 7.49 10.18 7.54
C VAL A 10 7.16 9.71 8.97
N ALA A 11 7.79 10.31 9.97
CA ALA A 11 7.50 10.01 11.37
C ALA A 11 6.11 10.52 11.78
N PHE A 12 5.70 11.70 11.30
CA PHE A 12 4.34 12.19 11.47
C PHE A 12 3.31 11.24 10.86
N GLU A 13 3.50 10.81 9.62
CA GLU A 13 2.59 9.90 8.91
C GLU A 13 2.47 8.56 9.65
N THR A 14 3.58 8.02 10.14
CA THR A 14 3.59 6.78 10.93
C THR A 14 2.79 6.93 12.24
N ILE A 15 3.06 7.99 13.01
CA ILE A 15 2.35 8.27 14.28
C ILE A 15 0.87 8.55 14.02
N PHE A 16 0.54 9.26 12.93
CA PHE A 16 -0.83 9.54 12.53
C PHE A 16 -1.57 8.25 12.19
N LEU A 17 -0.97 7.37 11.39
CA LEU A 17 -1.55 6.08 11.05
C LEU A 17 -1.72 5.20 12.30
N GLU A 18 -0.78 5.22 13.24
CA GLU A 18 -0.91 4.51 14.53
C GLU A 18 -1.98 5.06 15.45
N LYS A 19 -2.13 6.38 15.50
CA LYS A 19 -3.07 7.03 16.41
C LYS A 19 -4.52 6.97 15.94
N TYR A 20 -4.75 7.06 14.63
CA TYR A 20 -6.10 7.22 14.07
C TYR A 20 -6.63 5.96 13.37
N PHE A 21 -5.76 5.02 12.98
CA PHE A 21 -6.19 3.76 12.39
C PHE A 21 -5.99 2.62 13.38
N SER A 22 -7.08 1.97 13.77
CA SER A 22 -7.03 0.76 14.59
C SER A 22 -6.27 -0.36 13.88
N ASP A 23 -5.67 -1.26 14.65
CA ASP A 23 -4.95 -2.42 14.10
C ASP A 23 -5.81 -3.27 13.17
N THR A 24 -7.11 -3.35 13.45
CA THR A 24 -8.10 -4.00 12.58
C THR A 24 -8.19 -3.31 11.23
N MET A 25 -8.22 -1.97 11.19
CA MET A 25 -8.31 -1.21 9.95
C MET A 25 -7.03 -1.28 9.12
N LYS A 26 -5.87 -1.23 9.78
CA LYS A 26 -4.57 -1.48 9.14
C LYS A 26 -4.51 -2.89 8.54
N SER A 27 -4.91 -3.89 9.31
CA SER A 27 -4.94 -5.29 8.85
C SER A 27 -5.88 -5.47 7.64
N MET A 28 -7.03 -4.78 7.64
CA MET A 28 -7.93 -4.77 6.48
C MET A 28 -7.28 -4.14 5.25
N LYS A 29 -6.63 -2.98 5.39
CA LYS A 29 -5.92 -2.31 4.27
C LYS A 29 -4.75 -3.13 3.74
N VAL A 30 -3.99 -3.80 4.61
CA VAL A 30 -2.91 -4.73 4.21
C VAL A 30 -3.48 -5.93 3.45
N ARG A 31 -4.59 -6.51 3.93
CA ARG A 31 -5.29 -7.61 3.25
C ARG A 31 -5.82 -7.16 1.88
N GLU A 32 -6.38 -5.96 1.80
CA GLU A 32 -6.82 -5.36 0.54
C GLU A 32 -5.64 -5.19 -0.41
N PHE A 33 -4.49 -4.72 0.08
CA PHE A 33 -3.29 -4.55 -0.74
C PHE A 33 -2.69 -5.88 -1.22
N THR A 34 -2.78 -6.92 -0.39
CA THR A 34 -2.31 -8.27 -0.72
C THR A 34 -3.16 -8.91 -1.81
N ASN A 35 -4.46 -8.61 -1.80
CA ASN A 35 -5.44 -9.13 -2.75
C ASN A 35 -5.72 -8.17 -3.90
N LEU A 36 -5.01 -7.04 -3.99
CA LEU A 36 -5.17 -6.10 -5.10
C LEU A 36 -4.61 -6.73 -6.38
N TYR A 37 -5.45 -6.79 -7.41
CA TYR A 37 -5.11 -7.04 -8.80
C TYR A 37 -5.91 -6.07 -9.66
N GLN A 38 -5.49 -5.82 -10.90
CA GLN A 38 -6.20 -4.86 -11.76
C GLN A 38 -7.67 -5.26 -11.97
N GLY A 39 -7.93 -6.51 -12.37
CA GLY A 39 -9.27 -7.00 -12.64
C GLY A 39 -9.95 -6.14 -13.71
N ASP A 40 -11.18 -5.70 -13.44
CA ASP A 40 -11.95 -4.83 -14.33
C ASP A 40 -11.58 -3.34 -14.20
N MET A 41 -10.63 -2.98 -13.33
CA MET A 41 -10.19 -1.60 -13.18
C MET A 41 -9.38 -1.15 -14.39
N THR A 42 -9.51 0.13 -14.75
CA THR A 42 -8.52 0.75 -15.64
C THR A 42 -7.16 0.79 -14.95
N VAL A 43 -6.08 0.83 -15.74
CA VAL A 43 -4.71 0.92 -15.20
C VAL A 43 -4.56 2.13 -14.26
N GLY A 44 -5.19 3.27 -14.58
CA GLY A 44 -5.16 4.46 -13.72
C GLY A 44 -5.89 4.27 -12.38
N GLN A 45 -7.04 3.58 -12.37
CA GLN A 45 -7.75 3.25 -11.13
C GLN A 45 -6.97 2.25 -10.27
N TYR A 46 -6.36 1.25 -10.90
CA TYR A 46 -5.49 0.30 -10.22
C TYR A 46 -4.27 0.99 -9.63
N GLN A 47 -3.62 1.90 -10.36
CA GLN A 47 -2.49 2.69 -9.88
C GLN A 47 -2.86 3.53 -8.66
N ALA A 48 -3.93 4.31 -8.73
CA ALA A 48 -4.36 5.14 -7.61
C ALA A 48 -4.62 4.28 -6.35
N LYS A 49 -5.26 3.12 -6.51
CA LYS A 49 -5.54 2.20 -5.40
C LYS A 49 -4.27 1.52 -4.87
N PHE A 50 -3.32 1.21 -5.75
CA PHE A 50 -2.02 0.66 -5.36
C PHE A 50 -1.21 1.66 -4.53
N GLU A 51 -1.17 2.92 -4.96
CA GLU A 51 -0.50 4.02 -4.25
C GLU A 51 -1.16 4.30 -2.90
N GLU A 52 -2.49 4.34 -2.81
CA GLU A 52 -3.19 4.49 -1.52
C GLU A 52 -2.81 3.37 -0.55
N LEU A 53 -2.87 2.11 -1.01
CA LEU A 53 -2.71 0.94 -0.15
C LEU A 53 -1.25 0.68 0.26
N MET A 54 -0.26 1.13 -0.52
CA MET A 54 1.14 0.99 -0.13
C MET A 54 1.52 1.82 1.10
N HIS A 55 0.83 2.95 1.35
CA HIS A 55 1.04 3.74 2.57
C HIS A 55 0.68 2.98 3.84
N PHE A 56 -0.28 2.04 3.77
CA PHE A 56 -0.68 1.22 4.92
C PHE A 56 0.18 -0.03 5.11
N ALA A 57 1.03 -0.36 4.12
CA ALA A 57 1.86 -1.56 4.14
C ALA A 57 3.29 -1.28 3.62
N PRO A 58 4.00 -0.29 4.18
CA PRO A 58 5.34 0.09 3.70
C PRO A 58 6.33 -1.08 3.80
N TYR A 59 6.15 -1.98 4.78
CA TYR A 59 6.97 -3.18 4.93
C TYR A 59 6.78 -4.21 3.80
N MET A 60 5.70 -4.14 3.02
CA MET A 60 5.50 -5.00 1.84
C MET A 60 6.14 -4.45 0.57
N ILE A 61 6.61 -3.19 0.61
CA ILE A 61 7.31 -2.52 -0.49
C ILE A 61 8.58 -1.86 0.07
N PRO A 62 9.63 -2.67 0.34
CA PRO A 62 10.86 -2.15 0.94
C PRO A 62 11.65 -1.21 0.01
N ASP A 63 11.47 -1.34 -1.30
CA ASP A 63 12.16 -0.53 -2.30
C ASP A 63 11.33 -0.37 -3.60
N GLU A 64 11.79 0.54 -4.49
CA GLU A 64 11.14 0.82 -5.77
C GLU A 64 11.14 -0.39 -6.73
N SER A 65 12.09 -1.31 -6.61
CA SER A 65 12.12 -2.54 -7.42
C SER A 65 10.98 -3.49 -7.01
N ALA A 66 10.79 -3.67 -5.69
CA ALA A 66 9.67 -4.43 -5.14
C ALA A 66 8.33 -3.78 -5.50
N LYS A 67 8.26 -2.45 -5.50
CA LYS A 67 7.08 -1.69 -5.94
C LYS A 67 6.73 -2.01 -7.39
N ALA A 68 7.69 -1.84 -8.31
CA ALA A 68 7.49 -2.07 -9.73
C ALA A 68 7.11 -3.53 -10.01
N LYS A 69 7.81 -4.48 -9.39
CA LYS A 69 7.53 -5.91 -9.54
C LYS A 69 6.12 -6.28 -9.06
N LYS A 70 5.69 -5.76 -7.90
CA LYS A 70 4.34 -6.03 -7.39
C LYS A 70 3.28 -5.38 -8.27
N PHE A 71 3.52 -4.14 -8.72
CA PHE A 71 2.62 -3.43 -9.63
C PHE A 71 2.42 -4.19 -10.94
N GLU A 72 3.51 -4.67 -11.57
CA GLU A 72 3.47 -5.46 -12.80
C GLU A 72 2.79 -6.82 -12.59
N THR A 73 3.20 -7.57 -11.57
CA THR A 73 2.69 -8.93 -11.29
C THR A 73 1.18 -8.92 -11.00
N ARG A 74 0.69 -7.90 -10.28
CA ARG A 74 -0.73 -7.78 -9.90
C ARG A 74 -1.55 -6.99 -10.91
N GLY A 75 -0.91 -6.14 -11.72
CA GLY A 75 -1.55 -5.41 -12.82
C GLY A 75 -1.84 -6.34 -14.00
N ARG A 76 -0.92 -7.23 -14.34
CA ARG A 76 -1.01 -8.11 -15.51
C ARG A 76 -1.83 -9.39 -15.26
N GLY A 77 -2.89 -9.29 -14.45
CA GLY A 77 -3.67 -10.41 -13.91
C GLY A 77 -3.72 -11.61 -14.86
N GLU A 78 -3.18 -12.73 -14.39
CA GLU A 78 -3.16 -14.08 -15.00
C GLU A 78 -3.80 -14.21 -16.39
N SER A 79 -3.26 -13.54 -17.40
CA SER A 79 -3.51 -13.88 -18.82
C SER A 79 -2.58 -15.01 -19.27
N GLY A 80 -2.21 -15.88 -18.32
CA GLY A 80 -1.34 -17.03 -18.48
C GLY A 80 -2.03 -18.29 -17.99
N THR A 81 -3.26 -18.53 -18.44
CA THR A 81 -3.79 -19.89 -18.55
C THR A 81 -3.82 -20.23 -20.05
N PHE A 82 -2.80 -20.97 -20.48
CA PHE A 82 -2.97 -21.93 -21.56
C PHE A 82 -3.42 -23.26 -20.95
#